data_AF-A0A1Y2AVT4-F1
#
_entry.id   AF-A0A1Y2AVT4-F1
#
_cell.length_a   1.000
_cell.length_b   1.000
_cell.length_c   1.000
_cell.angle_alpha   90.00
_cell.angle_beta   90.00
_cell.angle_gamma   90.00
#
_symmetry.space_group_name_H-M   'P 1'
#
loop_
_entity.id
_entity.type
_entity.pdbx_description
1 polymer ?
#
loop_
_entity_poly.entity_id
_entity_poly.type
_entity_poly.pdbx_seq_one_letter_code
_entity_poly.pdbx_strand_id
1 'polypeptide(L)' 'CPGGLKACNLGDGASWKGAYECLNITSAVDSCGGCIAEGLGTDCTDIKGAEDVDCVQSQCVVTSCAPGFAVNVDATGC' A
#
# COMPACT_ATOMS: atom_id res chain seq x y z
N CYS A 1 0.32 -10.57 15.57
CA CYS A 1 0.75 -9.16 15.57
C CYS A 1 0.12 -8.43 16.74
N PRO A 2 0.73 -7.32 17.22
CA PRO A 2 0.07 -6.36 18.11
C PRO A 2 -1.33 -5.96 17.58
N GLY A 3 -2.21 -5.53 18.47
CA GLY A 3 -3.57 -5.13 18.09
C GLY A 3 -3.58 -4.05 17.01
N GLY A 4 -4.48 -4.19 16.04
CA GLY A 4 -4.60 -3.27 14.89
C GLY A 4 -3.66 -3.56 13.72
N LEU A 5 -2.71 -4.50 13.86
CA LEU A 5 -1.83 -4.92 12.78
C LEU A 5 -2.28 -6.24 12.16
N LYS A 6 -2.17 -6.34 10.83
CA LYS A 6 -2.40 -7.54 10.04
C LYS A 6 -1.10 -8.32 9.91
N ALA A 7 -1.16 -9.64 10.10
CA ALA A 7 -0.07 -10.52 9.71
C ALA A 7 -0.13 -10.75 8.19
N CYS A 8 0.93 -10.37 7.49
CA CYS A 8 1.08 -10.53 6.04
C CYS A 8 2.20 -11.52 5.76
N ASN A 9 1.91 -12.55 4.97
CA ASN A 9 2.89 -13.55 4.58
C ASN A 9 3.99 -12.91 3.72
N LEU A 10 5.25 -13.18 4.04
CA LEU A 10 6.41 -12.70 3.26
C LEU A 10 6.68 -13.54 1.99
N GLY A 11 5.85 -14.54 1.73
CA GLY A 11 5.92 -15.41 0.56
C GLY A 11 7.09 -16.40 0.60
N ASP A 12 7.29 -17.10 -0.51
CA ASP A 12 8.34 -18.12 -0.65
C ASP A 12 9.76 -17.54 -0.71
N GLY A 13 9.89 -16.21 -0.86
CA GLY A 13 11.17 -15.50 -0.84
C GLY A 13 11.72 -15.22 0.55
N ALA A 14 10.95 -15.49 1.61
CA ALA A 14 11.38 -15.25 2.97
C ALA A 14 12.43 -16.28 3.45
N SER A 15 13.32 -15.85 4.35
CA SER A 15 14.38 -16.71 4.92
C SER A 15 13.87 -17.97 5.63
N TRP A 16 12.58 -18.02 5.97
CA TRP A 16 11.93 -19.14 6.67
C TRP A 16 10.51 -19.34 6.13
N LYS A 17 10.10 -20.61 5.96
CA LYS A 17 8.72 -20.93 5.56
C LYS A 17 7.72 -20.43 6.60
N GLY A 18 6.70 -19.72 6.14
CA GLY A 18 5.64 -19.16 6.99
C GLY A 18 6.06 -17.90 7.74
N ALA A 19 7.17 -17.26 7.34
CA ALA A 19 7.51 -15.94 7.84
C ALA A 19 6.42 -14.93 7.46
N TYR A 20 6.10 -14.04 8.40
CA TYR A 20 5.14 -12.99 8.21
C TYR A 20 5.68 -11.70 8.80
N GLU A 21 5.20 -10.58 8.27
CA GLU A 21 5.37 -9.26 8.85
C GLU A 21 4.06 -8.73 9.42
N CYS A 22 4.16 -7.75 10.31
CA CYS A 22 3.01 -7.12 10.94
C CYS A 22 2.83 -5.72 10.38
N LEU A 23 1.84 -5.54 9.50
CA LEU A 23 1.59 -4.28 8.82
C LEU A 23 0.28 -3.64 9.28
N ASN A 24 0.27 -2.31 9.34
CA ASN A 24 -0.97 -1.57 9.45
C ASN A 24 -1.54 -1.33 8.04
N ILE A 25 -2.34 -2.27 7.54
CA ILE A 25 -2.95 -2.18 6.19
C ILE A 25 -3.94 -1.02 6.04
N THR A 26 -4.25 -0.26 7.09
CA THR A 26 -5.07 0.95 6.97
C THR A 26 -4.25 2.20 6.69
N SER A 27 -2.92 2.12 6.76
CA SER A 27 -2.01 3.25 6.59
C SER A 27 -0.68 2.94 5.89
N ALA A 28 -0.37 1.66 5.61
CA ALA A 28 0.83 1.27 4.88
C ALA A 28 0.62 1.49 3.37
N VAL A 29 1.45 2.32 2.75
CA VAL A 29 1.32 2.69 1.32
C VAL A 29 1.69 1.55 0.37
N ASP A 30 2.56 0.64 0.81
CA ASP A 30 3.06 -0.53 0.07
C ASP A 30 2.19 -1.79 0.28
N SER A 31 1.13 -1.69 1.07
CA SER A 31 0.18 -2.78 1.38
C SER A 31 -1.15 -2.20 1.83
N CYS A 32 -1.63 -1.20 1.10
CA CYS A 32 -2.83 -0.47 1.47
C CYS A 32 -4.07 -1.34 1.24
N GLY A 33 -4.87 -1.52 2.29
CA GLY A 33 -6.08 -2.34 2.28
C GLY A 33 -5.86 -3.85 2.28
N GLY A 34 -4.61 -4.33 2.29
CA GLY A 34 -4.32 -5.76 2.36
C GLY A 34 -2.88 -6.11 2.11
N CYS A 35 -2.55 -7.37 2.35
CA CYS A 35 -1.20 -7.92 2.16
C CYS A 35 -0.93 -8.20 0.68
N ILE A 36 -0.05 -7.43 0.05
CA ILE A 36 0.22 -7.55 -1.40
C ILE A 36 0.70 -8.94 -1.80
N ALA A 37 1.60 -9.54 -1.03
CA ALA A 37 2.13 -10.87 -1.31
C ALA A 37 1.04 -11.98 -1.29
N GLU A 38 -0.12 -11.71 -0.68
CA GLU A 38 -1.28 -12.59 -0.67
C GLU A 38 -2.29 -12.26 -1.80
N GLY A 39 -1.94 -11.32 -2.69
CA GLY A 39 -2.84 -10.79 -3.71
C GLY A 39 -3.95 -9.89 -3.14
N LEU A 40 -3.74 -9.34 -1.94
CA LEU A 40 -4.68 -8.45 -1.26
C LEU A 40 -4.10 -7.04 -1.19
N GLY A 41 -4.96 -6.02 -1.22
CA GLY A 41 -4.52 -4.63 -1.12
C GLY A 41 -3.89 -4.08 -2.40
N THR A 42 -3.20 -2.95 -2.27
CA THR A 42 -2.64 -2.19 -3.40
C THR A 42 -1.36 -1.48 -2.95
N ASP A 43 -0.35 -1.46 -3.82
CA ASP A 43 0.82 -0.61 -3.64
C ASP A 43 0.46 0.77 -4.20
N CYS A 44 0.22 1.73 -3.32
CA CYS A 44 -0.10 3.09 -3.73
C CYS A 44 1.11 3.76 -4.40
N THR A 45 2.34 3.30 -4.13
CA THR A 45 3.56 3.89 -4.70
C THR A 45 3.74 3.54 -6.18
N ASP A 46 3.04 2.52 -6.67
CA ASP A 46 3.01 2.13 -8.08
C ASP A 46 2.04 2.98 -8.93
N ILE A 47 1.33 3.95 -8.33
CA ILE A 47 0.45 4.87 -9.07
C ILE A 47 1.31 5.75 -10.00
N LYS A 48 1.14 5.52 -11.30
CA LYS A 48 1.91 6.22 -12.34
C LYS A 48 1.72 7.74 -12.24
N GLY A 49 2.84 8.47 -12.20
CA GLY A 49 2.84 9.93 -12.20
C GLY A 49 2.58 10.55 -10.83
N ALA A 50 2.23 9.75 -9.81
CA ALA A 50 2.20 10.22 -8.43
C ALA A 50 3.61 10.51 -7.94
N GLU A 51 3.75 11.59 -7.17
CA GLU A 51 4.99 11.96 -6.49
C GLU A 51 4.87 11.62 -4.99
N ASP A 52 3.74 11.98 -4.37
CA ASP A 52 3.37 11.58 -3.01
C ASP A 52 2.01 10.87 -2.99
N VAL A 53 1.93 9.83 -2.16
CA VAL A 53 0.73 9.03 -1.93
C VAL A 53 0.59 8.72 -0.45
N ASP A 54 -0.65 8.61 0.00
CA ASP A 54 -1.02 8.14 1.32
C ASP A 54 -1.93 6.91 1.22
N CYS A 55 -1.94 6.11 2.28
CA CYS A 55 -2.98 5.12 2.51
C CYS A 55 -3.87 5.63 3.64
N VAL A 56 -5.14 5.93 3.32
CA VAL A 56 -6.11 6.47 4.27
C VAL A 56 -7.28 5.50 4.36
N GLN A 57 -7.52 4.94 5.55
CA GLN A 57 -8.62 4.01 5.79
C GLN A 57 -8.67 2.87 4.76
N SER A 58 -7.50 2.29 4.46
CA SER A 58 -7.34 1.20 3.49
C SER A 58 -7.60 1.58 2.02
N GLN A 59 -7.52 2.86 1.67
CA GLN A 59 -7.63 3.36 0.30
C GLN A 59 -6.41 4.22 -0.06
N CYS A 60 -5.90 4.07 -1.28
CA CYS A 60 -4.84 4.93 -1.80
C CYS A 60 -5.39 6.33 -2.08
N VAL A 61 -4.64 7.34 -1.64
CA VAL A 61 -4.91 8.75 -1.88
C VAL A 61 -3.66 9.38 -2.46
N VAL A 62 -3.75 9.94 -3.65
CA VAL A 62 -2.69 10.71 -4.27
C VAL A 62 -2.73 12.13 -3.71
N THR A 63 -1.62 12.58 -3.12
CA THR A 63 -1.53 13.92 -2.52
C THR A 63 -0.74 14.89 -3.39
N SER A 64 0.16 14.39 -4.24
CA SER A 64 0.87 15.19 -5.23
C SER A 64 1.21 14.36 -6.48
N CYS A 65 1.35 15.05 -7.62
CA CYS A 65 1.76 14.45 -8.88
C CYS A 65 3.05 15.08 -9.38
N ALA A 66 3.85 14.29 -10.09
CA ALA A 66 5.07 14.74 -10.75
C ALA A 66 4.78 15.89 -11.76
N PRO A 67 5.78 16.73 -12.09
CA PRO A 67 5.60 17.84 -13.02
C PRO A 67 4.98 17.40 -14.36
N GLY A 68 3.92 18.09 -14.76
CA GLY A 68 3.16 17.79 -15.99
C GLY A 68 1.93 16.91 -15.77
N PHE A 69 1.70 16.42 -14.56
CA PHE A 69 0.50 15.71 -14.15
C PHE A 69 -0.33 16.55 -13.17
N ALA A 70 -1.59 16.14 -12.96
CA ALA A 70 -2.48 16.76 -11.98
C ALA A 70 -3.32 15.68 -11.30
N VAL A 71 -3.54 15.83 -9.99
CA VAL A 71 -4.38 14.91 -9.22
C VAL A 71 -5.79 14.90 -9.80
N ASN A 72 -6.34 13.70 -10.05
CA ASN A 72 -7.70 13.56 -10.55
C ASN A 72 -8.74 13.96 -9.48
N VAL A 73 -10.01 14.10 -9.88
CA VAL A 73 -11.09 14.55 -8.98
C VAL A 73 -11.27 13.65 -7.77
N ASP A 74 -11.01 12.35 -7.94
CA ASP A 74 -11.22 11.34 -6.90
C ASP A 74 -9.98 11.11 -6.01
N ALA A 75 -8.88 11.84 -6.27
CA ALA A 75 -7.57 11.67 -5.63
C ALA A 75 -7.02 10.22 -5.70
N THR A 76 -7.37 9.45 -6.72
CA THR A 76 -6.89 8.07 -6.92
C THR A 76 -5.81 7.97 -7.98
N GLY A 77 -5.43 9.08 -8.61
CA GLY A 77 -4.48 9.07 -9.70
C GLY A 77 -3.99 10.44 -10.14
N CYS A 78 -2.99 10.35 -11.00
CA CYS A 78 -2.43 11.38 -11.87
C CYS A 78 -2.65 10.89 -13.32
#